data_AF-A0A962NMR7-F1
#
_entry.id   AF-A0A962NMR7-F1
#
_cell.length_a   1.000
_cell.length_b   1.000
_cell.length_c   1.000
_cell.angle_alpha   90.00
_cell.angle_beta   90.00
_cell.angle_gamma   90.00
#
_symmetry.space_group_name_H-M   'P 1'
#
loop_
_entity.id
_entity.type
_entity.pdbx_description
1 polymer ?
#
loop_
_entity_poly.entity_id
_entity_poly.type
_entity_poly.pdbx_seq_one_letter_code
_entity_poly.pdbx_strand_id
1 'polypeptide(L)' 'MLEAYRQHVAERSEQGIDPKPLTAAQVNDLVELLKEPPAGEENFILDLITNRVPAG' A
#
# COMPACT_ATOMS: atom_id res chain seq x y z
N MET A 1 -2.83 -8.17 -1.21
CA MET A 1 -2.61 -6.72 -1.45
C MET A 1 -1.14 -6.32 -1.25
N LEU A 2 -0.54 -6.49 -0.05
CA LEU A 2 0.80 -5.96 0.26
C LEU A 2 1.92 -6.44 -0.68
N GLU A 3 1.91 -7.71 -1.07
CA GLU A 3 2.90 -8.26 -2.00
C GLU A 3 2.78 -7.65 -3.40
N ALA A 4 1.55 -7.55 -3.92
CA ALA A 4 1.28 -6.89 -5.20
C ALA A 4 1.68 -5.40 -5.17
N TYR A 5 1.47 -4.71 -4.04
CA TYR A 5 1.96 -3.34 -3.86
C TYR A 5 3.49 -3.28 -3.91
N ARG A 6 4.19 -4.17 -3.21
CA ARG A 6 5.66 -4.23 -3.21
C ARG A 6 6.21 -4.53 -4.61
N GLN A 7 5.57 -5.41 -5.36
CA GLN A 7 5.95 -5.68 -6.75
C GLN A 7 5.81 -4.42 -7.63
N HIS A 8 4.68 -3.73 -7.53
CA HIS A 8 4.46 -2.48 -8.27
C HIS A 8 5.49 -1.40 -7.89
N VAL A 9 5.86 -1.28 -6.62
CA VAL A 9 6.93 -0.38 -6.18
C VAL A 9 8.27 -0.77 -6.82
N ALA A 10 8.61 -2.05 -6.87
CA ALA A 10 9.84 -2.52 -7.50
C ALA A 10 9.87 -2.20 -9.01
N GLU A 11 8.81 -2.55 -9.75
CA GLU A 11 8.68 -2.27 -11.19
C GLU A 11 8.78 -0.77 -11.52
N ARG A 12 8.28 0.07 -10.61
CA ARG A 12 8.32 1.53 -10.71
C ARG A 12 9.69 2.10 -10.37
N SER A 13 10.31 1.57 -9.33
CA SER A 13 11.67 1.92 -8.92
C SER A 13 12.69 1.57 -9.98
N GLU A 14 12.54 0.44 -10.69
CA GLU A 14 13.37 0.07 -11.85
C GLU A 14 13.29 1.09 -12.99
N GLN A 15 12.15 1.77 -13.12
CA GLN A 15 11.93 2.86 -14.06
C GLN A 15 12.33 4.24 -13.49
N GLY A 16 12.84 4.28 -12.25
CA GLY A 16 13.21 5.51 -11.55
C GLY A 16 12.03 6.43 -11.20
N ILE A 17 10.82 5.87 -11.11
CA ILE A 17 9.58 6.61 -10.86
C ILE A 17 8.89 6.13 -9.59
N ASP A 18 8.17 7.04 -8.95
CA ASP A 18 7.42 6.72 -7.74
C ASP A 18 6.23 5.77 -8.04
N PRO A 19 5.87 4.93 -7.05
CA PRO A 19 4.68 4.10 -7.15
C PRO A 19 3.43 4.97 -7.25
N LYS A 20 2.48 4.51 -8.08
CA LYS A 20 1.14 5.10 -8.12
C LYS A 20 0.46 5.06 -6.73
N PRO A 21 -0.39 6.04 -6.41
CA PRO A 21 -1.26 5.98 -5.23
C PRO A 21 -2.16 4.74 -5.28
N LEU A 22 -2.63 4.33 -4.11
CA LEU A 22 -3.51 3.19 -3.96
C LEU A 22 -4.86 3.45 -4.64
N THR A 23 -5.37 2.41 -5.29
CA THR A 23 -6.74 2.40 -5.84
C THR A 23 -7.77 2.16 -4.75
N ALA A 24 -9.04 2.52 -4.96
CA ALA A 24 -10.11 2.28 -3.98
C ALA A 24 -10.21 0.81 -3.55
N ALA A 25 -10.00 -0.13 -4.47
CA ALA A 25 -9.97 -1.57 -4.14
C ALA A 25 -8.80 -1.92 -3.21
N GLN A 26 -7.61 -1.39 -3.48
CA GLN A 26 -6.43 -1.58 -2.63
C GLN A 26 -6.60 -0.95 -1.25
N VAL A 27 -7.27 0.20 -1.15
CA VAL A 27 -7.58 0.83 0.13
C VAL A 27 -8.56 -0.01 0.94
N ASN A 28 -9.58 -0.59 0.31
CA ASN A 28 -10.49 -1.52 1.00
C ASN A 28 -9.76 -2.74 1.55
N ASP A 29 -8.89 -3.36 0.74
CA ASP A 29 -8.06 -4.48 1.19
C ASP A 29 -7.15 -4.07 2.37
N LEU A 30 -6.61 -2.85 2.34
CA LEU A 30 -5.76 -2.32 3.41
C LEU A 30 -6.54 -2.10 4.71
N VAL A 31 -7.80 -1.67 4.61
CA VAL A 31 -8.69 -1.52 5.77
C VAL A 31 -9.02 -2.88 6.40
N GLU A 32 -9.20 -3.94 5.61
CA GLU A 32 -9.35 -5.29 6.17
C GLU A 32 -8.09 -5.75 6.91
N LEU A 33 -6.90 -5.47 6.35
CA LEU A 33 -5.62 -5.74 7.03
C LEU A 33 -5.44 -4.93 8.32
N LEU A 34 -6.02 -3.74 8.44
CA LEU A 34 -5.98 -2.96 9.69
C LEU A 34 -6.81 -3.59 10.81
N LYS A 35 -7.84 -4.38 10.49
CA LYS A 35 -8.65 -5.07 11.51
C LYS A 35 -7.91 -6.27 12.10
N GLU A 36 -7.16 -6.98 11.28
CA GLU A 36 -6.32 -8.12 11.67
C GLU A 36 -4.91 -7.95 11.10
N PRO A 37 -4.10 -7.04 11.69
CA PRO A 37 -2.80 -6.71 11.16
C PRO A 37 -1.84 -7.90 11.31
N PRO A 38 -1.13 -8.29 10.23
CA PRO A 38 -0.03 -9.24 10.35
C PRO A 38 1.04 -8.67 11.29
N ALA A 39 1.54 -9.50 12.21
CA ALA A 39 2.57 -9.09 13.15
C ALA A 39 3.81 -8.54 12.42
N GLY A 40 4.20 -7.30 12.74
CA GLY A 40 5.35 -6.63 12.13
C GLY A 40 5.06 -5.83 10.85
N GLU A 41 3.84 -5.88 10.32
CA GLU A 41 3.41 -5.06 9.16
C GLU A 41 2.58 -3.83 9.58
N GLU A 42 2.31 -3.64 10.88
CA GLU A 42 1.40 -2.59 11.38
C GLU A 42 1.83 -1.19 10.93
N ASN A 43 3.11 -0.85 11.14
CA ASN A 43 3.68 0.44 10.74
C ASN A 43 3.64 0.63 9.22
N PHE A 44 3.83 -0.44 8.45
CA PHE A 44 3.79 -0.37 7.00
C PHE A 44 2.37 -0.11 6.50
N ILE A 45 1.38 -0.82 7.04
CA ILE A 45 -0.03 -0.60 6.74
C ILE A 45 -0.45 0.83 7.11
N LEU A 46 0.03 1.34 8.25
CA LEU A 46 -0.23 2.71 8.71
C LEU A 46 0.39 3.77 7.79
N ASP A 47 1.61 3.53 7.30
CA ASP A 47 2.27 4.41 6.32
C ASP A 47 1.50 4.45 5.01
N LEU A 48 1.07 3.27 4.51
CA LEU A 48 0.29 3.17 3.28
C LEU A 48 -1.02 3.94 3.35
N ILE A 49 -1.78 3.81 4.45
CA ILE A 49 -3.06 4.50 4.56
C ILE A 49 -2.88 6.02 4.72
N THR A 50 -1.78 6.45 5.32
CA THR A 50 -1.48 7.87 5.57
C THR A 50 -0.96 8.58 4.33
N ASN A 51 -0.02 7.95 3.61
CA ASN A 51 0.77 8.61 2.57
C ASN A 51 0.41 8.18 1.14
N ARG A 52 -0.35 7.08 0.97
CA ARG A 52 -0.62 6.49 -0.36
C ARG A 52 -2.10 6.44 -0.73
N VAL A 53 -3.01 6.95 0.12
CA VAL A 53 -4.43 7.09 -0.20
C VAL A 53 -4.66 8.44 -0.92
N PRO A 54 -5.29 8.45 -2.10
CA PRO A 54 -5.62 9.70 -2.78
C PRO A 54 -6.66 10.49 -1.99
N ALA A 55 -6.56 11.82 -1.99
CA ALA A 55 -7.44 12.71 -1.22
C ALA A 55 -8.90 12.79 -1.76
N GLY A 56 -9.16 12.21 -2.94
CA GLY A 56 -10.42 12.35 -3.68
C GLY A 56 -10.25 13.12 -4.97
#